data_AF-A0A7S2BHL7-F1
#
_entry.id   AF-A0A7S2BHL7-F1
#
_cell.length_a   1.000
_cell.length_b   1.000
_cell.length_c   1.000
_cell.angle_alpha   90.00
_cell.angle_beta   90.00
_cell.angle_gamma   90.00
#
_symmetry.space_group_name_H-M   'P 1'
#
loop_
_entity.id
_entity.type
_entity.pdbx_description
1 polymer ?
#
loop_
_entity_poly.entity_id
_entity_poly.type
_entity_poly.pdbx_seq_one_letter_code
_entity_poly.pdbx_strand_id
1 'polypeptide(L)'
;DFRPHDEHYVQNFVLVTHGLLMRIFCMCYFRWTVLEFDQVWNPQNCEIWVLEKTKKGRYRLAGSWQEESKSFGPIKFGADKTKLLYPHMKESTPARDMVPGKPGWLDDPALRHLVVAAQFGKGIGVNKELGSLG
;
A
#
# COMPACT_ATOMS: atom_id res chain seq x y z
N ASP A 1 -13.82 -40.24 12.70
CA ASP A 1 -14.28 -39.58 13.93
C ASP A 1 -13.76 -38.14 13.92
N PHE A 2 -14.50 -37.25 13.27
CA PHE A 2 -14.14 -35.84 13.10
C PHE A 2 -14.78 -35.08 14.26
N ARG A 3 -14.01 -34.78 15.30
CA ARG A 3 -14.54 -34.03 16.45
C ARG A 3 -14.87 -32.61 15.99
N PRO A 4 -16.10 -32.11 16.18
CA PRO A 4 -16.40 -30.70 15.97
C PRO A 4 -15.73 -29.94 17.11
N HIS A 5 -14.54 -29.40 16.86
CA HIS A 5 -13.88 -28.52 17.81
C HIS A 5 -14.64 -27.19 17.86
N ASP A 6 -15.34 -27.00 18.99
CA ASP A 6 -15.69 -25.75 19.67
C ASP A 6 -15.99 -24.53 18.77
N GLU A 7 -17.27 -24.16 18.77
CA GLU A 7 -17.93 -23.02 18.10
C GLU A 7 -17.44 -21.61 18.51
N HIS A 8 -16.25 -21.46 19.05
CA HIS A 8 -15.62 -20.15 19.24
C HIS A 8 -14.96 -19.71 17.94
N TYR A 9 -15.78 -19.34 16.95
CA TYR A 9 -15.27 -18.69 15.74
C TYR A 9 -14.61 -17.37 16.16
N VAL A 10 -13.28 -17.33 16.13
CA VAL A 10 -12.50 -16.14 16.43
C VAL A 10 -12.92 -15.02 15.46
N GLN A 11 -13.55 -13.98 16.01
CA GLN A 11 -14.14 -12.91 15.21
C GLN A 11 -13.07 -11.97 14.63
N ASN A 12 -11.94 -11.83 15.33
CA ASN A 12 -10.86 -10.93 14.99
C ASN A 12 -9.51 -11.63 15.13
N PHE A 13 -8.58 -11.27 14.24
CA PHE A 13 -7.20 -11.76 14.26
C PHE A 13 -6.27 -10.58 14.52
N VAL A 14 -5.29 -10.79 15.40
CA VAL A 14 -4.23 -9.81 15.68
C VAL A 14 -2.91 -10.39 15.21
N LEU A 15 -2.27 -9.69 14.28
CA LEU A 15 -0.96 -10.06 13.73
C LEU A 15 0.10 -9.10 14.28
N VAL A 16 0.98 -9.60 15.15
CA VAL A 16 2.08 -8.81 15.73
C VAL A 16 3.36 -9.10 14.95
N THR A 17 3.87 -8.10 14.23
CA THR A 17 5.04 -8.25 13.35
C THR A 17 5.87 -6.96 13.27
N HIS A 18 6.98 -6.99 12.55
CA HIS A 18 7.77 -5.80 12.21
C HIS A 18 7.11 -4.98 11.09
N GLY A 19 7.34 -3.67 11.09
CA GLY A 19 6.71 -2.76 10.11
C GLY A 19 6.97 -3.11 8.65
N LEU A 20 8.14 -3.67 8.32
CA LEU A 20 8.42 -4.15 6.96
C LEU A 20 7.51 -5.34 6.59
N LEU A 21 7.33 -6.30 7.50
CA LEU A 21 6.49 -7.46 7.25
C LEU A 21 5.02 -7.06 7.12
N MET A 22 4.55 -6.10 7.92
CA MET A 22 3.20 -5.52 7.79
C MET A 22 2.97 -4.94 6.39
N ARG A 23 3.95 -4.20 5.85
CA ARG A 23 3.87 -3.64 4.49
C ARG A 23 3.86 -4.72 3.42
N ILE A 24 4.73 -5.73 3.55
CA ILE A 24 4.79 -6.86 2.61
C ILE A 24 3.46 -7.63 2.64
N PHE A 25 2.90 -7.88 3.82
CA PHE A 25 1.59 -8.51 3.96
C PHE A 25 0.51 -7.72 3.22
N CYS A 26 0.46 -6.40 3.40
CA CYS A 26 -0.49 -5.54 2.69
C CYS A 26 -0.25 -5.57 1.18
N MET A 27 1.01 -5.54 0.73
CA MET A 27 1.35 -5.67 -0.68
C MET A 27 0.85 -6.99 -1.27
N CYS A 28 1.08 -8.12 -0.58
CA CYS A 28 0.62 -9.44 -1.03
C CYS A 28 -0.91 -9.56 -1.04
N TYR A 29 -1.60 -9.00 -0.03
CA TYR A 29 -3.05 -9.12 0.12
C TYR A 29 -3.82 -8.19 -0.83
N PHE A 30 -3.41 -6.92 -0.92
CA PHE A 30 -4.05 -5.92 -1.76
C PHE A 30 -3.50 -5.89 -3.18
N ARG A 31 -2.44 -6.66 -3.45
CA ARG A 31 -1.71 -6.71 -4.72
C ARG A 31 -1.16 -5.34 -5.11
N TRP A 32 -0.54 -4.66 -4.17
CA TRP A 32 0.14 -3.39 -4.45
C TRP A 32 1.28 -3.61 -5.43
N THR A 33 1.45 -2.63 -6.32
CA THR A 33 2.60 -2.56 -7.22
C THR A 33 3.86 -2.22 -6.42
N VAL A 34 5.04 -2.51 -7.00
CA VAL A 34 6.32 -2.17 -6.36
C VAL A 34 6.43 -0.67 -6.09
N LEU A 35 5.93 0.17 -7.00
CA LEU A 35 5.96 1.63 -6.84
C LEU A 35 5.02 2.12 -5.74
N GLU A 36 3.81 1.55 -5.63
CA GLU A 36 2.90 1.83 -4.52
C GLU A 36 3.53 1.43 -3.18
N PHE A 37 4.13 0.24 -3.13
CA PHE A 37 4.81 -0.25 -1.92
C PHE A 37 5.95 0.69 -1.49
N ASP A 38 6.79 1.13 -2.43
CA ASP A 38 7.91 2.03 -2.17
C ASP A 38 7.46 3.35 -1.52
N GLN A 39 6.30 3.86 -1.93
CA GLN A 39 5.71 5.09 -1.41
C GLN A 39 4.98 4.95 -0.07
N VAL A 40 4.68 3.72 0.38
CA VAL A 40 4.09 3.48 1.70
C VAL A 40 5.17 3.54 2.76
N TRP A 41 5.03 4.42 3.74
CA TRP A 41 6.01 4.53 4.82
C TRP A 41 5.89 3.39 5.82
N ASN A 42 7.01 3.11 6.50
CA ASN A 42 7.01 2.15 7.60
C ASN A 42 6.13 2.66 8.75
N PRO A 43 5.30 1.79 9.36
CA PRO A 43 4.57 2.16 10.57
C PRO A 43 5.53 2.60 11.68
N GLN A 44 5.02 3.47 12.56
CA GLN A 44 5.71 3.86 13.78
C GLN A 44 5.72 2.71 14.80
N ASN A 45 6.53 2.85 15.84
CA ASN A 45 6.57 1.85 16.90
C ASN A 45 5.18 1.70 17.54
N CYS A 46 4.73 0.46 17.69
CA CYS A 46 3.40 0.10 18.18
C CYS A 46 2.22 0.66 17.37
N GLU A 47 2.43 1.07 16.12
CA GLU A 47 1.32 1.50 15.26
C GLU A 47 0.46 0.30 14.81
N ILE A 48 -0.85 0.45 14.93
CA ILE A 48 -1.82 -0.62 14.63
C ILE A 48 -2.51 -0.30 13.32
N TRP A 49 -2.46 -1.20 12.35
CA TRP A 49 -3.22 -1.09 11.11
C TRP A 49 -4.44 -2.00 11.15
N VAL A 50 -5.61 -1.45 10.86
CA VAL A 50 -6.88 -2.18 10.95
C VAL A 50 -7.39 -2.54 9.56
N LEU A 51 -7.67 -3.83 9.39
CA LEU A 51 -8.29 -4.39 8.20
C LEU A 51 -9.73 -4.81 8.54
N GLU A 52 -10.70 -4.16 7.90
CA GLU A 52 -12.12 -4.44 8.10
C GLU A 52 -12.63 -5.49 7.12
N LYS A 53 -13.39 -6.47 7.61
CA LYS A 53 -14.06 -7.43 6.75
C LYS A 53 -15.24 -6.77 6.04
N THR A 54 -15.19 -6.73 4.72
CA THR A 54 -16.29 -6.26 3.87
C THR A 54 -17.39 -7.31 3.77
N LYS A 55 -18.60 -6.89 3.37
CA LYS A 55 -19.74 -7.80 3.10
C LYS A 55 -19.43 -8.88 2.05
N LYS A 56 -18.43 -8.64 1.20
CA LYS A 56 -17.97 -9.59 0.15
C LYS A 56 -16.97 -10.63 0.67
N GLY A 57 -16.70 -10.66 1.98
CA GLY A 57 -15.76 -11.59 2.61
C GLY A 57 -14.28 -11.25 2.44
N ARG A 58 -13.95 -10.14 1.76
CA ARG A 58 -12.58 -9.62 1.64
C ARG A 58 -12.30 -8.56 2.70
N TYR A 59 -11.04 -8.40 3.07
CA TYR A 59 -10.61 -7.33 3.96
C TYR A 59 -10.31 -6.05 3.18
N ARG A 60 -10.60 -4.90 3.80
CA ARG A 60 -10.26 -3.56 3.32
C ARG A 60 -9.41 -2.86 4.38
N LEU A 61 -8.38 -2.15 3.96
CA LEU A 61 -7.54 -1.35 4.85
C LEU A 61 -8.30 -0.10 5.32
N ALA A 62 -8.70 -0.07 6.58
CA ALA A 62 -9.43 1.07 7.16
C ALA A 62 -8.47 2.23 7.45
N GLY A 63 -7.35 1.93 8.10
CA GLY A 63 -6.33 2.91 8.44
C GLY A 63 -5.51 2.51 9.65
N SER A 64 -4.80 3.49 10.20
CA SER A 64 -4.04 3.38 11.43
C SER A 64 -4.94 3.66 12.62
N TRP A 65 -5.01 2.78 13.61
CA TRP A 65 -5.80 3.02 14.82
C TRP A 65 -5.15 4.10 15.68
N GLN A 66 -5.93 5.12 16.03
CA GLN A 66 -5.50 6.17 16.95
C GLN A 66 -6.33 6.08 18.23
N GLU A 67 -5.67 5.80 19.35
CA GLU A 67 -6.33 5.65 20.65
C GLU A 67 -6.93 6.97 21.14
N GLU A 68 -6.19 8.07 20.97
CA GLU A 68 -6.59 9.41 21.44
C GLU A 68 -7.90 9.89 20.81
N SER A 69 -8.08 9.62 19.51
CA SER A 69 -9.26 10.02 18.75
C SER A 69 -10.30 8.90 18.61
N LYS A 70 -10.00 7.68 19.09
CA LYS A 70 -10.78 6.45 18.87
C LYS A 70 -11.21 6.29 17.41
N SER A 71 -10.33 6.65 16.48
CA SER A 71 -10.64 6.76 15.06
C SER A 71 -9.53 6.19 14.19
N PHE A 72 -9.83 5.98 12.90
CA PHE A 72 -8.86 5.52 11.93
C PHE A 72 -8.12 6.71 11.30
N GLY A 73 -6.87 6.88 11.71
CA GLY A 73 -5.92 7.78 11.10
C GLY A 73 -5.48 7.32 9.71
N PRO A 74 -4.97 8.26 8.90
CA PRO A 74 -4.44 7.93 7.59
C PRO A 74 -3.11 7.18 7.70
N ILE A 75 -2.91 6.20 6.82
CA ILE A 75 -1.59 5.60 6.61
C ILE A 75 -0.78 6.53 5.70
N LYS A 76 0.46 6.79 6.11
CA LYS A 76 1.37 7.75 5.46
C LYS A 76 1.84 7.24 4.11
N PHE A 77 1.64 8.04 3.06
CA PHE A 77 2.04 7.71 1.69
C PHE A 77 2.70 8.89 0.98
N GLY A 78 3.53 8.56 -0.02
CA GLY A 78 4.23 9.51 -0.87
C GLY A 78 5.50 10.09 -0.23
N ALA A 79 6.26 10.86 -1.02
CA ALA A 79 7.55 11.42 -0.61
C ALA A 79 7.47 12.24 0.69
N ASP A 80 6.41 13.04 0.84
CA ASP A 80 6.28 13.99 1.94
C ASP A 80 5.50 13.46 3.16
N LYS A 81 5.09 12.18 3.17
CA LYS A 81 4.21 11.55 4.20
C LYS A 81 2.82 12.19 4.36
N THR A 82 2.51 13.24 3.61
CA THR A 82 1.25 13.99 3.70
C THR A 82 0.14 13.40 2.84
N LYS A 83 0.48 12.53 1.87
CA LYS A 83 -0.52 11.95 0.98
C LYS A 83 -1.21 10.77 1.64
N LEU A 84 -2.51 10.68 1.37
CA LEU A 84 -3.33 9.54 1.76
C LEU A 84 -3.15 8.38 0.79
N LEU A 85 -3.33 7.15 1.28
CA LEU A 85 -3.48 6.00 0.39
C LEU A 85 -4.67 6.21 -0.54
N TYR A 86 -4.45 5.90 -1.81
CA TYR A 86 -5.51 5.94 -2.80
C TYR A 86 -6.59 4.90 -2.51
N PRO A 87 -7.86 5.17 -2.87
CA PRO A 87 -8.97 4.24 -2.62
C PRO A 87 -8.72 2.82 -3.14
N HIS A 88 -8.14 2.70 -4.35
CA HIS A 88 -7.85 1.41 -4.98
C HIS A 88 -6.73 0.62 -4.29
N MET A 89 -5.94 1.24 -3.41
CA MET A 89 -4.93 0.55 -2.61
C MET A 89 -5.52 -0.07 -1.34
N LYS A 90 -6.68 0.43 -0.89
CA LYS A 90 -7.31 -0.06 0.33
C LYS A 90 -8.13 -1.32 0.10
N GLU A 91 -8.44 -1.65 -1.15
CA GLU A 91 -9.26 -2.79 -1.53
C GLU A 91 -8.46 -3.83 -2.32
N SER A 92 -8.74 -5.11 -2.05
CA SER A 92 -8.13 -6.20 -2.81
C SER A 92 -8.59 -6.10 -4.27
N THR A 93 -7.64 -5.77 -5.15
CA THR A 93 -7.88 -5.63 -6.59
C THR A 93 -7.49 -6.92 -7.31
N PRO A 94 -8.15 -7.33 -8.42
CA PRO A 94 -7.63 -8.37 -9.30
C PRO A 94 -6.18 -8.07 -9.73
N ALA A 95 -5.44 -9.12 -10.09
CA ALA A 95 -4.04 -9.00 -10.49
C ALA A 95 -3.90 -7.97 -11.63
N ARG A 96 -3.01 -6.98 -11.42
CA ARG A 96 -2.70 -5.96 -12.41
C ARG A 96 -1.43 -6.40 -13.13
N ASP A 97 -1.51 -6.63 -14.43
CA ASP A 97 -0.32 -6.85 -15.25
C ASP A 97 0.39 -5.51 -15.46
N MET A 98 1.37 -5.23 -14.61
CA MET A 98 2.19 -4.03 -14.70
C MET A 98 3.63 -4.45 -15.01
N VAL A 99 4.06 -4.19 -16.24
CA VAL A 99 5.48 -4.34 -16.65
C VAL A 99 6.04 -2.95 -16.91
N PRO A 100 6.89 -2.42 -16.02
CA PRO A 100 7.57 -1.15 -16.26
C PRO A 100 8.28 -1.16 -17.61
N GLY A 101 8.05 -0.12 -18.42
CA GLY A 101 8.71 0.06 -19.73
C GLY A 101 7.95 -0.48 -20.96
N LYS A 102 6.82 -1.17 -20.80
CA LYS A 102 5.93 -1.47 -21.95
C LYS A 102 5.03 -0.27 -22.28
N PRO A 103 4.74 0.06 -23.55
CA PRO A 103 3.78 1.11 -23.86
C PRO A 103 2.42 0.81 -23.21
N GLY A 104 1.86 1.82 -22.54
CA GLY A 104 0.54 1.75 -21.88
C GLY A 104 0.50 1.23 -20.45
N TRP A 105 1.66 0.95 -19.83
CA TRP A 105 1.74 0.46 -18.44
C TRP A 105 1.21 1.42 -17.34
N LEU A 106 0.90 2.66 -17.70
CA LEU A 106 0.29 3.69 -16.84
C LEU A 106 -1.10 4.13 -17.34
N ASP A 107 -1.67 3.42 -18.31
CA ASP A 107 -2.96 3.79 -18.93
C ASP A 107 -4.14 3.54 -17.98
N ASP A 108 -3.96 2.66 -16.98
CA ASP A 108 -4.94 2.45 -15.91
C ASP A 108 -5.15 3.76 -15.13
N PRO A 109 -6.39 4.30 -15.07
CA PRO A 109 -6.72 5.48 -14.27
C PRO A 109 -6.26 5.39 -12.81
N ALA A 110 -6.24 4.18 -12.23
CA ALA A 110 -5.77 3.94 -10.88
C ALA A 110 -4.24 4.09 -10.74
N LEU A 111 -3.45 3.93 -11.81
CA LEU A 111 -1.99 4.01 -11.80
C LEU A 111 -1.45 5.40 -12.17
N ARG A 112 -2.30 6.33 -12.62
CA ARG A 112 -1.90 7.69 -13.00
C ARG A 112 -1.10 8.43 -11.93
N HIS A 113 -1.37 8.16 -10.66
CA HIS A 113 -0.63 8.76 -9.55
C HIS A 113 0.86 8.34 -9.49
N LEU A 114 1.21 7.20 -10.09
CA LEU A 114 2.58 6.69 -10.16
C LEU A 114 3.40 7.38 -11.27
N VAL A 115 2.76 8.04 -12.25
CA VAL A 115 3.48 8.81 -13.29
C VAL A 115 4.37 9.87 -12.65
N VAL A 116 3.84 10.56 -11.63
CA VAL A 116 4.55 11.59 -10.89
C VAL A 116 5.73 10.96 -10.13
N ALA A 117 5.52 9.82 -9.48
CA ALA A 117 6.57 9.08 -8.77
C ALA A 117 7.74 8.66 -9.68
N ALA A 118 7.42 8.11 -10.86
CA ALA A 118 8.41 7.63 -11.83
C ALA A 118 9.22 8.78 -12.45
N GLN A 119 8.65 9.99 -12.54
CA GLN A 119 9.37 11.18 -13.00
C GLN A 119 10.42 11.66 -11.98
N PHE A 120 10.15 11.53 -10.67
CA PHE A 120 11.13 11.88 -9.63
C PHE A 120 12.29 10.88 -9.52
N GLY A 121 12.05 9.59 -9.84
CA GLY A 121 13.11 8.58 -9.90
C GLY A 121 14.14 8.78 -11.03
N LYS A 122 13.81 9.56 -12.07
CA LYS A 122 14.75 9.95 -13.14
C LYS A 122 15.70 11.09 -12.76
N GLY A 123 15.59 11.64 -11.55
CA GLY A 123 16.44 12.74 -11.07
C GLY A 123 17.80 12.31 -10.50
N ILE A 124 18.04 11.02 -10.30
CA ILE A 124 19.34 10.52 -9.80
C ILE A 124 20.12 9.94 -10.99
N GLY A 125 21.00 10.77 -11.55
CA GLY A 125 22.12 10.32 -12.39
C GLY A 125 21.89 10.36 -13.90
N VAL A 126 21.81 11.56 -14.48
CA VAL A 126 22.42 11.81 -15.80
C VAL A 126 23.15 13.14 -15.69
N ASN A 127 24.47 13.08 -15.62
CA ASN A 127 25.34 14.21 -15.95
C ASN A 127 24.95 14.65 -17.36
N LYS A 128 24.20 15.76 -17.49
CA LYS A 128 24.08 16.46 -18.76
C LYS A 128 25.45 17.04 -19.03
N GLU A 129 26.16 16.42 -19.96
CA GLU A 129 27.32 17.02 -20.59
C GLU A 129 26.99 18.47 -20.98
N LEU A 130 27.87 19.39 -20.58
CA LEU A 130 27.90 20.73 -21.11
C LEU A 130 28.09 20.63 -22.63
N GLY A 131 27.02 20.88 -23.37
CA GLY A 131 27.06 21.10 -24.80
C GLY A 131 26.08 22.21 -25.15
N SER A 132 26.60 23.27 -25.76
CA SER A 132 25.91 24.42 -26.35
C SER A 132 25.61 25.61 -25.42
N LEU A 133 26.65 26.42 -25.19
CA LEU A 133 26.51 27.87 -25.21
C LEU A 133 27.54 28.44 -26.19
N GLY A 134 27.07 29.21 -27.18
CA GLY A 134 27.83 30.26 -27.87
C GLY A 134 28.85 29.81 -28.89
#